data_AF-A0A956FA19-F1
#
_entry.id   AF-A0A956FA19-F1
#
_cell.length_a   1.000
_cell.length_b   1.000
_cell.length_c   1.000
_cell.angle_alpha   90.00
_cell.angle_beta   90.00
_cell.angle_gamma   90.00
#
_symmetry.space_group_name_H-M   'P 1'
#
loop_
_entity.id
_entity.type
_entity.pdbx_description
1 polymer ?
#
loop_
_entity_poly.entity_id
_entity_poly.type
_entity_poly.pdbx_seq_one_letter_code
_entity_poly.pdbx_strand_id
1 'polypeptide(L)'
;MNGAPQRMEKRPWELVRQTMGGPRAIADKLRALASAVAHYGREDLVRQRLERLRELGHLDRIPNRLQRIVGAIDMMRFFIVPAAADYYEEKGIDFKFHSLLRFLDDPASVIDPTGFNSTRDNIIGHVMQVVHANPEYDFQLLDTFEDGMEQMEQQVQAVLDGTHPRAASIRAIVEEPDYHERLLEHIRAHRANPGAQRLIRSNVAEHFQAEERTFGTVPAAMRYFSRMPDNIPAAVRHLMMVKRFPLHLAEPEPTAQAA
;
A
#
# COMPACT_ATOMS: atom_id res chain seq x y z
N MET A 1 14.21 -8.84 -23.81
CA MET A 1 13.54 -8.18 -24.95
C MET A 1 12.75 -7.03 -24.37
N ASN A 2 13.26 -5.81 -24.49
CA ASN A 2 12.65 -4.60 -23.91
C ASN A 2 11.59 -4.06 -24.85
N GLY A 3 10.33 -4.46 -24.65
CA GLY A 3 9.16 -3.81 -25.25
C GLY A 3 8.61 -2.76 -24.28
N ALA A 4 8.08 -1.66 -24.81
CA ALA A 4 7.37 -0.68 -23.98
C ALA A 4 6.20 -1.37 -23.25
N PRO A 5 5.84 -0.95 -22.02
CA PRO A 5 4.72 -1.55 -21.31
C PRO A 5 3.43 -1.43 -22.14
N GLN A 6 2.65 -2.51 -22.24
CA GLN A 6 1.44 -2.58 -23.11
C GLN A 6 0.44 -1.44 -22.87
N ARG A 7 0.46 -0.85 -21.68
CA ARG A 7 -0.33 0.33 -21.31
C ARG A 7 -0.02 1.59 -22.14
N MET A 8 1.22 1.73 -22.62
CA MET A 8 1.62 2.85 -23.48
C MET A 8 1.31 2.61 -24.96
N GLU A 9 0.93 1.40 -25.36
CA GLU A 9 0.69 1.02 -26.76
C GLU A 9 -0.79 0.76 -27.09
N LYS A 10 -1.62 0.41 -26.10
CA LYS A 10 -3.01 -0.03 -26.32
C LYS A 10 -4.05 1.03 -26.00
N ARG A 11 -5.20 0.96 -26.69
CA ARG A 11 -6.30 1.91 -26.49
C ARG A 11 -6.98 1.67 -25.12
N PRO A 12 -7.44 2.73 -24.42
CA PRO A 12 -8.05 2.67 -23.09
C PRO A 12 -9.09 1.55 -22.88
N TRP A 13 -9.91 1.25 -23.88
CA TRP A 13 -10.98 0.24 -23.80
C TRP A 13 -10.48 -1.21 -23.86
N GLU A 14 -9.34 -1.47 -24.50
CA GLU A 14 -8.72 -2.80 -24.54
C GLU A 14 -8.10 -3.14 -23.18
N LEU A 15 -7.53 -2.14 -22.51
CA LEU A 15 -7.03 -2.24 -21.15
C LEU A 15 -8.18 -2.51 -20.16
N VAL A 16 -9.32 -1.82 -20.30
CA VAL A 16 -10.52 -2.09 -19.48
C VAL A 16 -11.00 -3.53 -19.65
N ARG A 17 -11.11 -4.02 -20.90
CA ARG A 17 -11.56 -5.39 -21.17
C ARG A 17 -10.59 -6.45 -20.65
N GLN A 18 -9.28 -6.22 -20.75
CA GLN A 18 -8.27 -7.11 -20.18
C GLN A 18 -8.26 -7.07 -18.64
N THR A 19 -8.46 -5.90 -18.04
CA THR A 19 -8.45 -5.69 -16.58
C THR A 19 -9.69 -6.30 -15.91
N MET A 20 -10.87 -6.22 -16.54
CA MET A 20 -12.09 -6.82 -15.99
C MET A 20 -12.03 -8.36 -15.93
N GLY A 21 -11.25 -9.00 -16.80
CA GLY A 21 -11.17 -10.45 -16.90
C GLY A 21 -12.50 -11.10 -17.32
N GLY A 22 -12.61 -12.42 -17.14
CA GLY A 22 -13.84 -13.17 -17.43
C GLY A 22 -14.86 -13.14 -16.28
N PRO A 23 -16.06 -13.72 -16.47
CA PRO A 23 -17.14 -13.70 -15.47
C PRO A 23 -16.75 -14.22 -14.07
N ARG A 24 -15.83 -15.20 -14.02
CA ARG A 24 -15.29 -15.72 -12.75
C ARG A 24 -14.40 -14.72 -12.03
N ALA A 25 -13.51 -14.03 -12.75
CA ALA A 25 -12.65 -13.00 -12.18
C ALA A 25 -13.46 -11.82 -11.62
N ILE A 26 -14.56 -11.45 -12.29
CA ILE A 26 -15.51 -10.45 -11.80
C ILE A 26 -16.19 -10.93 -10.50
N ALA A 27 -16.62 -12.20 -10.45
CA ALA A 27 -17.24 -12.76 -9.25
C ALA A 27 -16.27 -12.80 -8.05
N ASP A 28 -14.99 -13.10 -8.28
CA ASP A 28 -13.98 -13.12 -7.22
C ASP A 28 -13.67 -11.71 -6.70
N LYS A 29 -13.58 -10.71 -7.58
CA LYS A 29 -13.46 -9.29 -7.20
C LYS A 29 -14.66 -8.80 -6.39
N LEU A 30 -15.88 -9.17 -6.80
CA LEU A 30 -17.10 -8.82 -6.07
C LEU A 30 -17.17 -9.52 -4.70
N ARG A 31 -16.67 -10.75 -4.58
CA ARG A 31 -16.57 -11.46 -3.29
C ARG A 31 -15.54 -10.82 -2.37
N ALA A 32 -14.38 -10.41 -2.90
CA ALA A 32 -13.38 -9.65 -2.16
C ALA A 32 -13.93 -8.31 -1.66
N LEU A 33 -14.69 -7.59 -2.51
CA LEU A 33 -15.38 -6.36 -2.14
C LEU A 33 -16.43 -6.58 -1.05
N ALA A 34 -17.29 -7.60 -1.21
CA ALA A 34 -18.32 -7.92 -0.23
C ALA A 34 -17.70 -8.31 1.13
N SER A 35 -16.58 -9.04 1.13
CA SER A 35 -15.82 -9.36 2.34
C SER A 35 -15.18 -8.12 2.96
N ALA A 36 -14.56 -7.25 2.17
CA ALA A 36 -13.98 -5.99 2.66
C ALA A 36 -15.03 -5.06 3.28
N VAL A 37 -16.21 -4.94 2.66
CA VAL A 37 -17.35 -4.16 3.19
C VAL A 37 -17.95 -4.82 4.43
N ALA A 38 -18.11 -6.15 4.44
CA ALA A 38 -18.64 -6.88 5.60
C ALA A 38 -17.68 -6.90 6.80
N HIS A 39 -16.38 -6.73 6.57
CA HIS A 39 -15.35 -6.62 7.61
C HIS A 39 -14.99 -5.17 7.97
N TYR A 40 -15.47 -4.18 7.21
CA TYR A 40 -15.31 -2.77 7.54
C TYR A 40 -16.00 -2.47 8.88
N GLY A 41 -15.18 -2.21 9.91
CA GLY A 41 -15.65 -1.98 11.27
C GLY A 41 -15.52 -3.17 12.23
N ARG A 42 -14.92 -4.31 11.80
CA ARG A 42 -14.50 -5.40 12.69
C ARG A 42 -13.23 -5.02 13.47
N GLU A 43 -13.46 -4.17 14.48
CA GLU A 43 -12.42 -3.71 15.40
C GLU A 43 -11.65 -4.85 16.08
N ASP A 44 -12.30 -5.99 16.27
CA ASP A 44 -11.73 -7.20 16.85
C ASP A 44 -10.60 -7.79 15.99
N LEU A 45 -10.80 -7.90 14.67
CA LEU A 45 -9.78 -8.40 13.75
C LEU A 45 -8.59 -7.44 13.65
N VAL A 46 -8.86 -6.14 13.54
CA VAL A 46 -7.80 -5.12 13.49
C VAL A 46 -6.98 -5.15 14.77
N ARG A 47 -7.64 -5.28 15.93
CA ARG A 47 -6.97 -5.37 17.23
C ARG A 47 -6.08 -6.61 17.32
N GLN A 48 -6.55 -7.78 16.89
CA GLN A 48 -5.73 -9.00 16.87
C GLN A 48 -4.46 -8.82 16.03
N ARG A 49 -4.55 -8.20 14.85
CA ARG A 49 -3.37 -7.92 14.03
C ARG A 49 -2.41 -6.93 14.67
N LEU A 50 -2.92 -5.86 15.26
CA LEU A 50 -2.10 -4.88 15.97
C LEU A 50 -1.41 -5.52 17.20
N GLU A 51 -2.09 -6.41 17.91
CA GLU A 51 -1.51 -7.17 19.01
C GLU A 51 -0.41 -8.11 18.52
N ARG A 52 -0.64 -8.81 17.40
CA ARG A 52 0.39 -9.65 16.76
C ARG A 52 1.63 -8.85 16.36
N LEU A 53 1.44 -7.68 15.73
CA LEU A 53 2.56 -6.79 15.36
C LEU A 53 3.32 -6.28 16.58
N ARG A 54 2.62 -6.01 17.69
CA ARG A 54 3.27 -5.67 18.96
C ARG A 54 4.07 -6.83 19.52
N GLU A 55 3.55 -8.06 19.48
CA GLU A 55 4.28 -9.27 19.92
C GLU A 55 5.54 -9.53 19.08
N LEU A 56 5.48 -9.26 17.78
CA LEU A 56 6.62 -9.32 16.86
C LEU A 56 7.63 -8.18 17.06
N GLY A 57 7.34 -7.22 17.95
CA GLY A 57 8.24 -6.10 18.25
C GLY A 57 8.17 -4.95 17.25
N HIS A 58 7.20 -4.94 16.34
CA HIS A 58 7.02 -3.82 15.39
C HIS A 58 6.37 -2.60 16.06
N LEU A 59 5.56 -2.77 17.11
CA LEU A 59 4.78 -1.69 17.71
C LEU A 59 5.13 -1.45 19.17
N ASP A 60 5.47 -0.20 19.51
CA ASP A 60 5.63 0.23 20.91
C ASP A 60 4.28 0.49 21.60
N ARG A 61 3.30 0.99 20.82
CA ARG A 61 1.98 1.38 21.30
C ARG A 61 0.92 1.12 20.22
N ILE A 62 -0.23 0.62 20.66
CA ILE A 62 -1.40 0.45 19.81
C ILE A 62 -2.28 1.72 19.90
N PRO A 63 -2.43 2.51 18.83
CA PRO A 63 -3.33 3.66 18.81
C PRO A 63 -4.78 3.25 19.00
N ASN A 64 -5.57 4.10 19.66
CA ASN A 64 -7.01 3.84 19.80
C ASN A 64 -7.73 3.98 18.44
N ARG A 65 -8.99 3.55 18.39
CA ARG A 65 -9.77 3.56 17.14
C ARG A 65 -9.86 4.95 16.49
N LEU A 66 -10.11 6.01 17.27
CA LEU A 66 -10.22 7.36 16.75
C LEU A 66 -8.86 7.84 16.20
N GLN A 67 -7.79 7.58 16.93
CA GLN A 67 -6.42 7.87 16.52
C GLN A 67 -6.06 7.20 15.19
N ARG A 68 -6.43 5.93 15.01
CA ARG A 68 -6.25 5.21 13.73
C ARG A 68 -7.06 5.82 12.60
N ILE A 69 -8.31 6.21 12.86
CA ILE A 69 -9.16 6.86 11.84
C ILE A 69 -8.54 8.19 11.40
N VAL A 70 -8.20 9.07 12.35
CA VAL A 70 -7.61 10.39 12.03
C VAL A 70 -6.25 10.22 11.36
N GLY A 71 -5.41 9.32 11.86
CA GLY A 71 -4.11 9.01 11.28
C GLY A 71 -4.20 8.46 9.86
N ALA A 72 -5.14 7.54 9.60
CA ALA A 72 -5.38 7.02 8.25
C ALA A 72 -5.87 8.11 7.27
N ILE A 73 -6.73 9.02 7.74
CA ILE A 73 -7.16 10.18 6.94
C ILE A 73 -5.96 11.07 6.60
N ASP A 74 -5.08 11.36 7.56
CA ASP A 74 -3.87 12.14 7.30
C ASP A 74 -2.90 11.44 6.35
N MET A 75 -2.70 10.12 6.51
CA MET A 75 -1.89 9.30 5.59
C MET A 75 -2.41 9.38 4.15
N MET A 76 -3.74 9.33 3.97
CA MET A 76 -4.35 9.51 2.64
C MET A 76 -4.16 10.93 2.09
N ARG A 77 -4.39 11.95 2.92
CA ARG A 77 -4.38 13.37 2.52
C ARG A 77 -3.00 13.90 2.20
N PHE A 78 -1.98 13.41 2.92
CA PHE A 78 -0.64 13.99 2.88
C PHE A 78 0.38 13.11 2.17
N PHE A 79 0.16 11.79 2.11
CA PHE A 79 1.12 10.88 1.50
C PHE A 79 0.55 10.14 0.29
N ILE A 80 -0.45 9.27 0.48
CA ILE A 80 -0.88 8.33 -0.56
C ILE A 80 -1.42 9.08 -1.79
N VAL A 81 -2.37 9.99 -1.61
CA VAL A 81 -2.98 10.72 -2.73
C VAL A 81 -2.00 11.68 -3.38
N PRO A 82 -1.29 12.56 -2.64
CA PRO A 82 -0.33 13.48 -3.25
C PRO A 82 0.82 12.77 -3.96
N ALA A 83 1.44 11.75 -3.35
CA ALA A 83 2.54 11.04 -3.98
C ALA A 83 2.09 10.29 -5.24
N ALA A 84 0.89 9.70 -5.23
CA ALA A 84 0.33 9.07 -6.43
C ALA A 84 0.06 10.11 -7.54
N ALA A 85 -0.54 11.26 -7.20
CA ALA A 85 -0.81 12.31 -8.17
C ALA A 85 0.46 12.83 -8.84
N ASP A 86 1.48 13.13 -8.03
CA ASP A 86 2.81 13.57 -8.47
C ASP A 86 3.47 12.56 -9.41
N TYR A 87 3.45 11.27 -9.05
CA TYR A 87 3.97 10.20 -9.90
C TYR A 87 3.24 10.07 -11.25
N TYR A 88 1.92 10.17 -11.25
CA TYR A 88 1.15 10.05 -12.50
C TYR A 88 1.34 11.28 -13.40
N GLU A 89 1.52 12.45 -12.81
CA GLU A 89 1.87 13.67 -13.54
C GLU A 89 3.23 13.52 -14.24
N GLU A 90 4.26 13.03 -13.55
CA GLU A 90 5.59 12.75 -14.13
C GLU A 90 5.55 11.73 -15.28
N LYS A 91 4.68 10.71 -15.17
CA LYS A 91 4.52 9.67 -16.21
C LYS A 91 3.58 10.10 -17.36
N GLY A 92 3.00 11.30 -17.30
CA GLY A 92 2.07 11.80 -18.33
C GLY A 92 0.74 11.03 -18.39
N ILE A 93 0.30 10.45 -17.26
CA ILE A 93 -0.89 9.61 -17.16
C ILE A 93 -2.03 10.40 -16.51
N ASP A 94 -3.23 10.38 -17.11
CA ASP A 94 -4.41 10.99 -16.47
C ASP A 94 -4.80 10.23 -15.19
N PHE A 95 -4.64 10.91 -14.05
CA PHE A 95 -4.93 10.44 -12.70
C PHE A 95 -6.35 9.90 -12.52
N LYS A 96 -7.35 10.51 -13.17
CA LYS A 96 -8.76 10.14 -13.03
C LYS A 96 -9.08 8.82 -13.74
N PHE A 97 -8.50 8.62 -14.92
CA PHE A 97 -8.67 7.37 -15.67
C PHE A 97 -7.95 6.19 -14.99
N HIS A 98 -6.77 6.43 -14.41
CA HIS A 98 -6.05 5.41 -13.66
C HIS A 98 -6.74 5.03 -12.35
N SER A 99 -7.25 6.02 -11.60
CA SER A 99 -8.02 5.76 -10.37
C SER A 99 -9.30 4.95 -10.64
N LEU A 100 -9.95 5.15 -11.80
CA LEU A 100 -11.06 4.33 -12.26
C LEU A 100 -10.64 2.88 -12.57
N LEU A 101 -9.53 2.67 -13.28
CA LEU A 101 -9.00 1.32 -13.54
C LEU A 101 -8.61 0.60 -12.25
N ARG A 102 -8.00 1.31 -11.30
CA ARG A 102 -7.61 0.79 -9.99
C ARG A 102 -8.82 0.40 -9.14
N PHE A 103 -9.86 1.25 -9.11
CA PHE A 103 -11.12 0.91 -8.47
C PHE A 103 -11.82 -0.30 -9.12
N LEU A 104 -11.78 -0.42 -10.45
CA LEU A 104 -12.34 -1.56 -11.18
C LEU A 104 -11.55 -2.87 -10.98
N ASP A 105 -10.27 -2.79 -10.63
CA ASP A 105 -9.41 -3.97 -10.43
C ASP A 105 -9.31 -4.43 -8.97
N ASP A 106 -9.24 -3.50 -8.01
CA ASP A 106 -9.23 -3.78 -6.57
C ASP A 106 -9.97 -2.69 -5.75
N PRO A 107 -11.30 -2.79 -5.62
CA PRO A 107 -12.08 -1.83 -4.85
C PRO A 107 -11.91 -1.99 -3.33
N ALA A 108 -11.31 -3.08 -2.84
CA ALA A 108 -11.13 -3.32 -1.40
C ALA A 108 -10.04 -2.41 -0.79
N SER A 109 -8.95 -2.16 -1.51
CA SER A 109 -7.87 -1.26 -1.05
C SER A 109 -8.28 0.22 -0.94
N VAL A 110 -9.41 0.60 -1.55
CA VAL A 110 -9.99 1.95 -1.39
C VAL A 110 -10.76 2.09 -0.07
N ILE A 111 -11.27 0.97 0.46
CA ILE A 111 -12.17 0.93 1.63
C ILE A 111 -11.37 0.75 2.94
N ASP A 112 -10.24 0.04 2.90
CA ASP A 112 -9.30 -0.06 4.03
C ASP A 112 -7.90 0.46 3.63
N PRO A 113 -7.66 1.78 3.70
CA PRO A 113 -6.39 2.37 3.32
C PRO A 113 -5.24 1.98 4.26
N THR A 114 -5.52 1.34 5.39
CA THR A 114 -4.51 0.87 6.36
C THR A 114 -4.17 -0.60 6.22
N GLY A 115 -4.94 -1.37 5.43
CA GLY A 115 -4.72 -2.79 5.14
C GLY A 115 -5.02 -3.76 6.29
N PHE A 116 -5.42 -3.30 7.48
CA PHE A 116 -5.59 -4.17 8.66
C PHE A 116 -6.77 -5.15 8.59
N ASN A 117 -7.74 -4.95 7.70
CA ASN A 117 -8.83 -5.89 7.43
C ASN A 117 -8.60 -6.71 6.15
N SER A 118 -7.57 -6.39 5.36
CA SER A 118 -7.29 -7.06 4.10
C SER A 118 -6.78 -8.48 4.33
N THR A 119 -7.28 -9.46 3.58
CA THR A 119 -6.69 -10.82 3.62
C THR A 119 -5.25 -10.78 3.13
N ARG A 120 -4.46 -11.81 3.47
CA ARG A 120 -3.08 -11.99 2.97
C ARG A 120 -3.02 -11.83 1.44
N ASP A 121 -3.90 -12.53 0.71
CA ASP A 121 -3.92 -12.51 -0.75
C ASP A 121 -4.38 -11.16 -1.32
N ASN A 122 -5.21 -10.40 -0.60
CA ASN A 122 -5.58 -9.04 -1.00
C ASN A 122 -4.38 -8.09 -0.87
N ILE A 123 -3.59 -8.19 0.21
CA ILE A 123 -2.37 -7.39 0.40
C ILE A 123 -1.35 -7.74 -0.69
N ILE A 124 -1.08 -9.04 -0.91
CA ILE A 124 -0.16 -9.49 -1.96
C ILE A 124 -0.62 -9.02 -3.35
N GLY A 125 -1.91 -9.19 -3.65
CA GLY A 125 -2.51 -8.71 -4.89
C GLY A 125 -2.28 -7.21 -5.08
N HIS A 126 -2.58 -6.43 -4.06
CA HIS A 126 -2.39 -4.97 -4.06
C HIS A 126 -0.94 -4.58 -4.36
N VAL A 127 0.04 -5.22 -3.73
CA VAL A 127 1.46 -4.93 -3.95
C VAL A 127 1.90 -5.23 -5.39
N MET A 128 1.35 -6.28 -5.99
CA MET A 128 1.69 -6.64 -7.37
C MET A 128 1.03 -5.75 -8.43
N GLN A 129 -0.07 -5.06 -8.11
CA GLN A 129 -0.89 -4.36 -9.12
C GLN A 129 -0.42 -2.93 -9.43
N VAL A 130 0.43 -2.32 -8.60
CA VAL A 130 0.78 -0.89 -8.69
C VAL A 130 2.22 -0.66 -8.29
N VAL A 131 2.88 0.33 -8.90
CA VAL A 131 4.22 0.75 -8.46
C VAL A 131 4.09 1.50 -7.14
N HIS A 132 4.46 0.81 -6.06
CA HIS A 132 4.33 1.30 -4.69
C HIS A 132 5.26 2.47 -4.38
N ALA A 133 4.77 3.40 -3.57
CA ALA A 133 5.57 4.49 -3.01
C ALA A 133 6.70 3.94 -2.13
N ASN A 134 6.33 2.99 -1.26
CA ASN A 134 7.20 2.16 -0.45
C ASN A 134 6.40 0.89 -0.05
N PRO A 135 6.80 -0.33 -0.47
CA PRO A 135 6.07 -1.56 -0.17
C PRO A 135 6.29 -2.09 1.26
N GLU A 136 7.21 -1.50 2.03
CA GLU A 136 7.62 -1.98 3.35
C GLU A 136 6.45 -2.00 4.36
N TYR A 137 5.52 -1.04 4.27
CA TYR A 137 4.31 -1.06 5.08
C TYR A 137 3.50 -2.35 4.84
N ASP A 138 3.31 -2.74 3.57
CA ASP A 138 2.56 -3.95 3.21
C ASP A 138 3.31 -5.23 3.60
N PHE A 139 4.64 -5.25 3.50
CA PHE A 139 5.46 -6.38 3.98
C PHE A 139 5.28 -6.60 5.48
N GLN A 140 5.32 -5.52 6.26
CA GLN A 140 5.11 -5.59 7.71
C GLN A 140 3.67 -5.98 8.07
N LEU A 141 2.68 -5.63 7.24
CA LEU A 141 1.34 -6.21 7.40
C LEU A 141 1.32 -7.72 7.14
N LEU A 142 2.09 -8.19 6.16
CA LEU A 142 2.19 -9.61 5.83
C LEU A 142 2.84 -10.43 6.94
N ASP A 143 3.71 -9.84 7.76
CA ASP A 143 4.29 -10.50 8.94
C ASP A 143 3.24 -10.94 9.98
N THR A 144 2.01 -10.41 9.90
CA THR A 144 0.89 -10.90 10.72
C THR A 144 0.39 -12.29 10.32
N PHE A 145 0.77 -12.78 9.14
CA PHE A 145 0.49 -14.12 8.66
C PHE A 145 1.77 -14.97 8.69
N GLU A 146 1.67 -16.19 9.20
CA GLU A 146 2.84 -17.09 9.39
C GLU A 146 3.64 -17.32 8.09
N ASP A 147 2.96 -17.40 6.95
CA ASP A 147 3.53 -17.61 5.62
C ASP A 147 3.44 -16.37 4.72
N GLY A 148 3.11 -15.19 5.27
CA GLY A 148 2.76 -13.99 4.49
C GLY A 148 3.84 -13.57 3.48
N MET A 149 5.08 -13.40 3.95
CA MET A 149 6.20 -13.00 3.11
C MET A 149 6.69 -14.13 2.18
N GLU A 150 6.52 -15.38 2.58
CA GLU A 150 6.80 -16.53 1.70
C GLU A 150 5.82 -16.54 0.52
N GLN A 151 4.52 -16.36 0.79
CA GLN A 151 3.48 -16.27 -0.24
C GLN A 151 3.68 -15.07 -1.16
N MET A 152 4.13 -13.93 -0.62
CA MET A 152 4.48 -12.75 -1.43
C MET A 152 5.59 -13.07 -2.43
N GLU A 153 6.68 -13.69 -2.00
CA GLU A 153 7.78 -14.10 -2.89
C GLU A 153 7.30 -15.09 -3.96
N GLN A 154 6.56 -16.13 -3.55
CA GLN A 154 6.05 -17.16 -4.45
C GLN A 154 5.13 -16.58 -5.52
N GLN A 155 4.21 -15.67 -5.16
CA GLN A 155 3.27 -15.09 -6.11
C GLN A 155 3.94 -14.11 -7.07
N VAL A 156 4.91 -13.30 -6.62
CA VAL A 156 5.69 -12.43 -7.51
C VAL A 156 6.50 -13.27 -8.50
N GLN A 157 7.16 -14.34 -8.04
CA GLN A 157 7.87 -15.27 -8.93
C GLN A 157 6.91 -15.88 -9.95
N ALA A 158 5.72 -16.32 -9.54
CA ALA A 158 4.70 -16.86 -10.45
C ALA A 158 4.22 -15.81 -11.49
N VAL A 159 4.16 -14.52 -11.12
CA VAL A 159 3.87 -13.44 -12.08
C VAL A 159 4.99 -13.31 -13.10
N LEU A 160 6.26 -13.38 -12.70
CA LEU A 160 7.44 -13.34 -13.59
C LEU A 160 7.55 -14.57 -14.49
N ASP A 161 7.18 -15.74 -13.99
CA ASP A 161 7.15 -16.99 -14.76
C ASP A 161 5.92 -17.08 -15.69
N GLY A 162 4.95 -16.17 -15.52
CA GLY A 162 3.71 -16.16 -16.28
C GLY A 162 2.72 -17.27 -15.88
N THR A 163 2.95 -17.94 -14.75
CA THR A 163 2.13 -19.04 -14.22
C THR A 163 1.05 -18.55 -13.26
N HIS A 164 1.17 -17.32 -12.74
CA HIS A 164 0.15 -16.74 -11.88
C HIS A 164 -1.19 -16.56 -12.62
N PRO A 165 -2.34 -16.94 -12.05
CA PRO A 165 -3.65 -16.82 -12.72
C PRO A 165 -3.99 -15.41 -13.20
N ARG A 166 -3.44 -14.39 -12.52
CA ARG A 166 -3.61 -12.97 -12.84
C ARG A 166 -2.41 -12.33 -13.53
N ALA A 167 -1.40 -13.10 -13.97
CA ALA A 167 -0.17 -12.57 -14.55
C ALA A 167 -0.46 -11.60 -15.72
N ALA A 168 -1.38 -11.99 -16.61
CA ALA A 168 -1.76 -11.16 -17.76
C ALA A 168 -2.41 -9.84 -17.36
N SER A 169 -3.29 -9.82 -16.34
CA SER A 169 -3.94 -8.58 -15.90
C SER A 169 -2.97 -7.69 -15.13
N ILE A 170 -2.13 -8.27 -14.26
CA ILE A 170 -1.13 -7.55 -13.47
C ILE A 170 -0.12 -6.85 -14.38
N ARG A 171 0.45 -7.56 -15.36
CA ARG A 171 1.41 -6.98 -16.30
C ARG A 171 0.80 -5.94 -17.25
N ALA A 172 -0.52 -5.94 -17.43
CA ALA A 172 -1.19 -4.97 -18.29
C ALA A 172 -1.40 -3.60 -17.61
N ILE A 173 -1.48 -3.57 -16.27
CA ILE A 173 -1.79 -2.35 -15.52
C ILE A 173 -0.55 -1.67 -14.94
N VAL A 174 0.47 -2.44 -14.54
CA VAL A 174 1.67 -1.91 -13.90
C VAL A 174 2.46 -1.02 -14.86
N GLU A 175 2.85 0.14 -14.36
CA GLU A 175 3.45 1.21 -15.16
C GLU A 175 4.89 0.91 -15.58
N GLU A 176 5.66 0.25 -14.71
CA GLU A 176 7.09 -0.01 -14.92
C GLU A 176 7.33 -1.48 -15.29
N PRO A 177 7.95 -1.77 -16.45
CA PRO A 177 8.08 -3.14 -16.96
C PRO A 177 9.01 -4.02 -16.12
N ASP A 178 9.95 -3.42 -15.39
CA ASP A 178 10.91 -4.06 -14.49
C ASP A 178 10.44 -4.09 -13.02
N TYR A 179 9.22 -3.60 -12.73
CA TYR A 179 8.71 -3.47 -11.36
C TYR A 179 8.74 -4.79 -10.60
N HIS A 180 8.21 -5.87 -11.17
CA HIS A 180 8.13 -7.17 -10.48
C HIS A 180 9.50 -7.81 -10.27
N GLU A 181 10.47 -7.55 -11.15
CA GLU A 181 11.86 -8.02 -10.99
C GLU A 181 12.51 -7.32 -9.80
N ARG A 182 12.46 -5.98 -9.76
CA ARG A 182 12.94 -5.16 -8.64
C ARG A 182 12.23 -5.50 -7.33
N LEU A 183 10.92 -5.75 -7.38
CA LEU A 183 10.13 -6.14 -6.22
C LEU A 183 10.59 -7.50 -5.69
N LEU A 184 10.83 -8.49 -6.55
CA LEU A 184 11.31 -9.80 -6.13
C LEU A 184 12.70 -9.74 -5.49
N GLU A 185 13.62 -8.99 -6.08
CA GLU A 185 14.95 -8.72 -5.50
C GLU A 185 14.82 -8.08 -4.11
N HIS A 186 13.94 -7.08 -4.00
CA HIS A 186 13.70 -6.39 -2.74
C HIS A 186 13.07 -7.30 -1.68
N ILE A 187 12.09 -8.15 -2.02
CA ILE A 187 11.49 -9.13 -1.11
C ILE A 187 12.58 -10.06 -0.56
N ARG A 188 13.44 -10.59 -1.42
CA ARG A 188 14.55 -11.47 -1.00
C ARG A 188 15.52 -10.76 -0.08
N ALA A 189 15.87 -9.52 -0.40
CA ALA A 189 16.74 -8.70 0.43
C ALA A 189 16.12 -8.41 1.80
N HIS A 190 14.84 -8.02 1.85
CA HIS A 190 14.08 -7.77 3.08
C HIS A 190 13.98 -9.03 3.94
N ARG A 191 13.67 -10.19 3.35
CA ARG A 191 13.60 -11.47 4.08
C ARG A 191 14.96 -11.88 4.68
N ALA A 192 16.06 -11.62 3.97
CA ALA A 192 17.40 -11.90 4.46
C ALA A 192 17.86 -10.89 5.52
N ASN A 193 17.49 -9.63 5.35
CA ASN A 193 17.81 -8.52 6.25
C ASN A 193 16.69 -7.47 6.21
N PRO A 194 15.80 -7.44 7.22
CA PRO A 194 14.72 -6.45 7.29
C PRO A 194 15.19 -4.98 7.32
N GLY A 195 16.48 -4.73 7.58
CA GLY A 195 17.11 -3.41 7.49
C GLY A 195 17.69 -3.07 6.12
N ALA A 196 17.42 -3.86 5.07
CA ALA A 196 17.92 -3.62 3.72
C ALA A 196 17.43 -2.28 3.15
N GLN A 197 18.13 -1.79 2.11
CA GLN A 197 17.74 -0.58 1.41
C GLN A 197 16.31 -0.72 0.88
N ARG A 198 15.46 0.26 1.22
CA ARG A 198 14.05 0.27 0.85
C ARG A 198 13.86 0.52 -0.63
N LEU A 199 12.90 -0.18 -1.23
CA LEU A 199 12.42 0.11 -2.57
C LEU A 199 11.47 1.33 -2.51
N ILE A 200 12.06 2.52 -2.52
CA ILE A 200 11.32 3.79 -2.52
C ILE A 200 11.22 4.31 -3.96
N ARG A 201 10.03 4.77 -4.34
CA ARG A 201 9.80 5.40 -5.64
C ARG A 201 10.53 6.75 -5.72
N SER A 202 11.11 7.10 -6.88
CA SER A 202 11.96 8.29 -7.02
C SER A 202 11.29 9.58 -6.55
N ASN A 203 10.06 9.83 -7.00
CA ASN A 203 9.32 11.05 -6.65
C ASN A 203 9.04 11.14 -5.13
N VAL A 204 8.89 10.00 -4.45
CA VAL A 204 8.73 9.95 -3.00
C VAL A 204 10.04 10.31 -2.29
N ALA A 205 11.16 9.78 -2.78
CA ALA A 205 12.48 10.10 -2.25
C ALA A 205 12.86 11.58 -2.45
N GLU A 206 12.29 12.25 -3.46
CA GLU A 206 12.58 13.65 -3.77
C GLU A 206 11.61 14.63 -3.06
N HIS A 207 10.31 14.35 -3.09
CA HIS A 207 9.28 15.32 -2.69
C HIS A 207 8.55 14.99 -1.38
N PHE A 208 8.61 13.73 -0.90
CA PHE A 208 7.77 13.22 0.20
C PHE A 208 8.58 12.53 1.31
N GLN A 209 9.82 12.97 1.54
CA GLN A 209 10.74 12.30 2.48
C GLN A 209 10.20 12.23 3.91
N ALA A 210 9.59 13.31 4.41
CA ALA A 210 9.08 13.34 5.78
C ALA A 210 7.83 12.46 5.93
N GLU A 211 6.97 12.46 4.93
CA GLU A 211 5.78 11.63 4.83
C GLU A 211 6.15 10.15 4.68
N GLU A 212 7.12 9.79 3.84
CA GLU A 212 7.61 8.42 3.69
C GLU A 212 8.21 7.91 4.99
N ARG A 213 9.04 8.71 5.68
CA ARG A 213 9.59 8.29 6.99
C ARG A 213 8.49 8.03 8.01
N THR A 214 7.37 8.74 7.90
CA THR A 214 6.26 8.68 8.84
C THR A 214 5.26 7.57 8.50
N PHE A 215 4.93 7.37 7.23
CA PHE A 215 3.86 6.49 6.77
C PHE A 215 4.34 5.28 5.96
N GLY A 216 5.60 5.22 5.58
CA GLY A 216 6.18 4.16 4.76
C GLY A 216 6.39 2.84 5.50
N THR A 217 6.26 2.81 6.83
CA THR A 217 6.33 1.58 7.64
C THR A 217 5.22 1.56 8.68
N VAL A 218 4.76 0.36 9.05
CA VAL A 218 3.72 0.15 10.06
C VAL A 218 4.14 0.72 11.44
N PRO A 219 5.37 0.49 11.95
CA PRO A 219 5.84 1.09 13.22
C PRO A 219 5.76 2.62 13.23
N ALA A 220 6.30 3.28 12.21
CA ALA A 220 6.32 4.75 12.13
C ALA A 220 4.90 5.31 12.01
N ALA A 221 4.06 4.68 11.18
CA ALA A 221 2.67 5.09 11.02
C ALA A 221 1.90 4.98 12.34
N MET A 222 2.06 3.87 13.07
CA MET A 222 1.38 3.69 14.36
C MET A 222 1.88 4.66 15.43
N ARG A 223 3.16 5.07 15.40
CA ARG A 223 3.68 6.15 16.26
C ARG A 223 3.03 7.49 15.94
N TYR A 224 2.90 7.85 14.67
CA TYR A 224 2.15 9.04 14.25
C TYR A 224 0.69 8.96 14.70
N PHE A 225 0.02 7.83 14.45
CA PHE A 225 -1.39 7.63 14.78
C PHE A 225 -1.60 7.78 16.29
N SER A 226 -0.68 7.27 17.10
CA SER A 226 -0.72 7.38 18.57
C SER A 226 -0.59 8.81 19.10
N ARG A 227 -0.14 9.77 18.28
CA ARG A 227 -0.09 11.21 18.58
C ARG A 227 -1.34 11.96 18.12
N MET A 228 -2.23 11.32 17.35
CA MET A 228 -3.48 11.93 16.90
C MET A 228 -4.43 12.19 18.07
N PRO A 229 -5.39 13.11 17.90
CA PRO A 229 -6.44 13.33 18.89
C PRO A 229 -7.17 12.04 19.27
N ASP A 230 -7.36 11.85 20.56
CA ASP A 230 -8.03 10.69 21.15
C ASP A 230 -9.51 10.94 21.50
N ASN A 231 -9.99 12.16 21.27
CA ASN A 231 -11.38 12.57 21.50
C ASN A 231 -11.97 13.30 20.28
N ILE A 232 -13.29 13.19 20.13
CA ILE A 232 -14.02 13.66 18.94
C ILE A 232 -13.84 15.17 18.69
N PRO A 233 -14.00 16.07 19.67
CA PRO A 233 -13.86 17.51 19.41
C PRO A 233 -12.48 17.88 18.88
N ALA A 234 -11.42 17.31 19.46
CA ALA A 234 -10.05 17.54 18.99
C ALA A 234 -9.80 16.92 17.61
N ALA A 235 -10.35 15.74 17.31
CA ALA A 235 -10.27 15.11 15.99
C ALA A 235 -10.94 15.96 14.90
N VAL A 236 -12.15 16.48 15.16
CA VAL A 236 -12.85 17.37 14.22
C VAL A 236 -12.04 18.64 13.99
N ARG A 237 -11.53 19.26 15.06
CA ARG A 237 -10.68 20.46 14.95
C ARG A 237 -9.42 20.18 14.13
N HIS A 238 -8.76 19.04 14.36
CA HIS A 238 -7.57 18.62 13.61
C HIS A 238 -7.87 18.50 12.12
N LEU A 239 -8.89 17.72 11.75
CA LEU A 239 -9.26 17.51 10.35
C LEU A 239 -9.67 18.81 9.63
N MET A 240 -10.29 19.75 10.36
CA MET A 240 -10.65 21.05 9.82
C MET A 240 -9.45 21.99 9.67
N MET A 241 -8.55 22.06 10.65
CA MET A 241 -7.53 23.10 10.74
C MET A 241 -6.19 22.70 10.12
N VAL A 242 -5.81 21.42 10.18
CA VAL A 242 -4.54 20.92 9.64
C VAL A 242 -4.71 20.72 8.14
N LYS A 243 -4.11 21.61 7.34
CA LYS A 243 -4.21 21.61 5.86
C LYS A 243 -2.97 21.08 5.14
N ARG A 244 -1.87 20.91 5.86
CA ARG A 244 -0.59 20.39 5.37
C ARG A 244 -0.05 19.39 6.37
N PHE A 245 0.86 18.54 5.92
CA PHE A 245 1.51 17.56 6.78
C PHE A 245 2.18 18.27 7.98
N PRO A 246 1.80 17.91 9.23
CA PRO A 246 2.36 18.56 10.41
C PRO A 246 3.77 18.03 10.71
N LEU A 247 4.80 18.68 10.16
CA LEU A 247 6.20 18.26 10.27
C LEU A 247 6.69 18.03 11.72
N HIS A 248 6.15 18.77 12.69
CA HIS A 248 6.48 18.57 14.11
C HIS A 248 5.99 17.22 14.68
N LEU A 249 5.09 16.53 13.97
CA LEU A 249 4.61 15.18 14.31
C LEU A 249 5.29 14.09 13.47
N ALA A 250 6.09 14.47 12.47
CA ALA A 250 6.78 13.53 11.61
C ALA A 250 7.72 12.62 12.39
N GLU A 251 8.04 11.47 11.80
CA GLU A 251 9.09 10.62 12.33
C GLU A 251 10.44 11.35 12.24
N PRO A 252 11.25 11.36 13.32
CA PRO A 252 12.52 12.07 13.34
C PRO A 252 13.43 11.54 12.24
N GLU A 253 14.33 12.41 11.76
CA GLU A 253 15.37 11.94 10.86
C GLU A 253 16.22 10.90 11.58
N PRO A 254 16.61 9.81 10.88
CA PRO A 254 17.56 8.86 11.44
C PRO A 254 18.79 9.66 11.84
N THR A 255 19.07 9.68 13.15
CA THR A 255 20.24 10.35 13.67
C THR A 255 21.42 9.67 12.99
N ALA A 256 22.26 10.42 12.28
CA ALA A 256 23.48 9.88 11.71
C ALA A 256 24.21 9.15 12.84
N GLN A 257 24.23 7.82 12.80
CA GLN A 257 25.01 7.05 13.76
C GLN A 257 26.43 7.57 13.64
N ALA A 258 27.00 8.04 14.76
CA ALA A 258 28.41 8.38 14.82
C ALA A 258 29.18 7.16 14.30
N ALA A 259 29.83 7.35 13.16
CA ALA A 259 30.73 6.39 12.55
C ALA A 259 31.90 6.05 13.49
#